data_AF-A0AAU6K4B3-F1
#
_entry.id   AF-A0AAU6K4B3-F1
#
_cell.length_a   1.000
_cell.length_b   1.000
_cell.length_c   1.000
_cell.angle_alpha   90.00
_cell.angle_beta   90.00
_cell.angle_gamma   90.00
#
_symmetry.space_group_name_H-M   'P 1'
#
loop_
_entity.id
_entity.type
_entity.pdbx_description
1 polymer ?
#
loop_
_entity_poly.entity_id
_entity_poly.type
_entity_poly.pdbx_seq_one_letter_code
_entity_poly.pdbx_strand_id
1 'polypeptide(L)' 'MAQSAVQPATTPTAVPAKLPIAAIVPWAVFFGILMLVLLYFVGAEQGATSLVSGENVHEWVHDARHLLGFPCH' A
#
# COMPACT_ATOMS: atom_id res chain seq x y z
N MET A 1 -18.95 -45.62 57.57
CA MET A 1 -19.57 -44.77 56.54
C MET A 1 -18.45 -43.93 55.93
N ALA A 2 -18.07 -44.15 54.67
CA ALA A 2 -16.98 -43.42 54.02
C ALA A 2 -17.57 -42.45 53.00
N GLN A 3 -17.33 -41.15 53.18
CA GLN A 3 -17.74 -40.11 52.23
C GLN A 3 -16.59 -39.86 51.26
N SER A 4 -16.84 -40.10 49.97
CA SER A 4 -15.97 -39.61 48.89
C SER A 4 -16.16 -38.10 48.77
N ALA A 5 -15.11 -37.35 49.06
CA ALA A 5 -15.05 -35.93 48.74
C ALA A 5 -14.72 -35.75 47.25
N VAL A 6 -15.58 -35.06 46.51
CA VAL A 6 -15.29 -34.61 45.14
C VAL A 6 -14.29 -33.46 45.24
N GLN A 7 -13.13 -33.60 44.61
CA GLN A 7 -12.17 -32.51 44.54
C GLN A 7 -12.61 -31.46 43.51
N PRO A 8 -12.50 -30.17 43.82
CA PRO A 8 -12.84 -29.12 42.87
C PRO A 8 -11.90 -29.19 41.65
N ALA A 9 -12.49 -29.25 40.47
CA ALA A 9 -11.74 -29.23 39.22
C ALA A 9 -11.16 -27.83 38.98
N THR A 10 -9.83 -27.72 38.95
CA THR A 10 -9.14 -26.49 38.55
C THR A 10 -9.25 -26.32 37.04
N THR A 11 -9.96 -25.30 36.58
CA THR A 11 -10.00 -24.92 35.15
C THR A 11 -8.64 -24.31 34.79
N PRO A 12 -7.90 -24.84 33.80
CA PRO A 12 -6.63 -24.25 33.40
C PRO A 12 -6.87 -22.82 32.87
N THR A 13 -6.14 -21.85 33.40
CA THR A 13 -6.11 -20.50 32.82
C THR A 13 -5.43 -20.58 31.46
N ALA A 14 -6.17 -20.25 30.39
CA ALA A 14 -5.61 -20.25 29.04
C ALA A 14 -4.55 -19.14 28.92
N VAL A 15 -3.30 -19.53 28.66
CA VAL A 15 -2.21 -18.58 28.38
C VAL A 15 -2.33 -18.17 26.91
N PRO A 16 -2.34 -16.87 26.59
CA PRO A 16 -2.40 -16.42 25.20
C PRO A 16 -1.17 -16.89 24.43
N ALA A 17 -1.40 -17.39 23.22
CA ALA A 17 -0.33 -17.85 22.34
C ALA A 17 0.60 -16.70 21.94
N LYS A 18 1.91 -16.97 21.91
CA LYS A 18 2.91 -16.01 21.45
C LYS A 18 2.80 -15.83 19.93
N LEU A 19 2.84 -14.59 19.46
CA LEU A 19 2.82 -14.30 18.02
C LEU A 19 4.13 -14.81 17.37
N PRO A 20 4.05 -15.65 16.32
CA PRO A 20 5.24 -16.25 15.71
C PRO A 20 5.89 -15.27 14.72
N ILE A 21 6.62 -14.27 15.24
CA ILE A 21 7.27 -13.22 14.44
C ILE A 21 8.16 -13.83 13.35
N ALA A 22 8.93 -14.87 13.68
CA ALA A 22 9.81 -15.55 12.72
C ALA A 22 9.07 -16.11 11.49
N ALA A 23 7.81 -16.52 11.65
CA ALA A 23 7.00 -17.00 10.53
C ALA A 23 6.45 -15.85 9.67
N ILE A 24 6.33 -14.64 10.23
CA ILE A 24 5.76 -13.45 9.56
C ILE A 24 6.85 -12.69 8.77
N VAL A 25 8.08 -12.63 9.29
CA VAL A 25 9.18 -11.85 8.70
C VAL A 25 9.39 -12.11 7.20
N PRO A 26 9.46 -13.37 6.70
CA PRO A 26 9.70 -13.60 5.28
C PRO A 26 8.61 -13.00 4.38
N TRP A 27 7.35 -13.10 4.81
CA TRP A 27 6.21 -12.53 4.09
C TRP A 27 6.21 -11.00 4.15
N ALA A 28 6.51 -10.42 5.31
CA ALA A 28 6.63 -8.97 5.46
C ALA A 28 7.72 -8.39 4.54
N VAL A 29 8.87 -9.06 4.45
CA VAL A 29 9.95 -8.67 3.52
C VAL A 29 9.50 -8.79 2.08
N PHE A 30 8.88 -9.91 1.70
CA PHE A 30 8.38 -10.13 0.35
C PHE A 30 7.38 -9.04 -0.09
N PHE A 31 6.35 -8.78 0.71
CA PHE A 31 5.37 -7.73 0.41
C PHE A 31 5.97 -6.33 0.51
N GLY A 32 6.94 -6.10 1.39
CA GLY A 32 7.68 -4.84 1.46
C GLY A 32 8.42 -4.54 0.17
N ILE A 33 9.09 -5.54 -0.41
CA ILE A 33 9.76 -5.39 -1.71
C ILE A 33 8.72 -5.13 -2.81
N LEU A 34 7.63 -5.91 -2.87
CA LEU A 34 6.57 -5.69 -3.86
C LEU A 34 5.95 -4.28 -3.77
N MET A 35 5.75 -3.76 -2.56
CA MET A 35 5.29 -2.40 -2.34
C MET A 35 6.24 -1.37 -2.93
N LEU A 36 7.55 -1.50 -2.67
CA LEU A 36 8.56 -0.59 -3.22
C LEU A 36 8.60 -0.65 -4.75
N VAL A 37 8.48 -1.85 -5.33
CA VAL A 37 8.38 -2.03 -6.78
C VAL A 37 7.14 -1.32 -7.33
N LEU A 38 5.97 -1.51 -6.70
CA LEU A 38 4.75 -0.82 -7.12
C LEU A 38 4.87 0.70 -6.99
N LEU A 39 5.45 1.21 -5.91
CA LEU A 39 5.68 2.65 -5.73
C LEU A 39 6.66 3.19 -6.78
N TYR A 40 7.69 2.42 -7.15
CA TYR A 40 8.58 2.78 -8.25
C TYR A 40 7.81 2.83 -9.57
N PHE A 41 7.03 1.81 -9.92
CA PHE A 41 6.27 1.82 -11.17
C PHE A 41 5.21 2.92 -11.19
N VAL A 42 4.41 3.06 -10.14
CA VAL A 42 3.41 4.13 -10.05
C VAL A 42 4.08 5.50 -10.07
N GLY A 43 5.18 5.72 -9.34
CA GLY A 43 5.86 7.02 -9.29
C GLY A 43 6.62 7.35 -10.59
N ALA A 44 7.40 6.41 -11.12
CA ALA A 44 8.24 6.60 -12.29
C ALA A 44 7.44 6.56 -13.60
N GLU A 45 6.44 5.67 -13.73
CA GLU A 45 5.62 5.57 -14.95
C GLU A 45 4.53 6.66 -15.02
N GLN A 46 4.11 7.24 -13.88
CA GLN A 46 3.39 8.53 -13.90
C GLN A 46 4.33 9.68 -14.31
N GLY A 47 5.65 9.51 -14.18
CA GLY A 47 6.66 10.40 -14.78
C GLY A 47 6.69 10.29 -16.31
N ALA A 48 6.55 9.09 -16.87
CA ALA A 48 6.49 8.89 -18.32
C ALA A 48 5.25 9.55 -18.95
N THR A 49 4.08 9.48 -18.29
CA THR A 49 2.88 10.25 -18.70
C THR A 49 2.97 11.73 -18.32
N SER A 50 3.71 12.12 -17.28
CA SER A 50 3.98 13.51 -16.92
C SER A 50 4.93 14.21 -17.92
N LEU A 51 5.78 13.50 -18.64
CA LEU A 51 6.52 14.07 -19.78
C LEU A 51 5.60 14.34 -20.98
N VAL A 52 4.52 13.57 -21.08
CA VAL A 52 3.39 13.81 -22.00
C VAL A 52 2.27 14.55 -21.25
N SER A 53 2.60 15.43 -20.28
CA SER A 53 1.62 16.25 -19.54
C SER A 53 0.95 17.34 -20.40
N GLY A 54 1.13 17.26 -21.72
CA GLY A 54 0.48 18.13 -22.66
C GLY A 54 1.06 19.53 -22.69
N GLU A 55 2.24 19.82 -22.15
CA GLU A 55 2.89 21.13 -22.29
C GLU A 55 3.13 21.47 -23.78
N ASN A 56 3.81 20.59 -24.53
CA ASN A 56 3.90 20.72 -26.00
C ASN A 56 2.54 20.90 -26.70
N VAL A 57 1.48 20.21 -26.25
CA VAL A 57 0.13 20.35 -26.83
C VAL A 57 -0.52 21.68 -26.42
N HIS A 58 -0.30 22.10 -25.18
CA HIS A 58 -0.79 23.33 -24.58
C HIS A 58 -0.18 24.51 -25.33
N GLU A 59 1.14 24.51 -25.53
CA GLU A 59 1.86 25.52 -26.29
C GLU A 59 1.45 25.53 -27.77
N TRP A 60 1.33 24.35 -28.41
CA TRP A 60 0.89 24.27 -29.80
C TRP A 60 -0.53 24.86 -30.01
N VAL A 61 -1.49 24.52 -29.14
CA VAL A 61 -2.84 25.09 -29.21
C VAL A 61 -2.84 26.58 -28.85
N HIS A 62 -2.04 26.97 -27.86
CA HIS A 62 -1.89 28.34 -27.43
C HIS A 62 -1.33 29.23 -28.55
N ASP A 63 -0.33 28.75 -29.29
CA ASP A 63 0.26 29.46 -30.42
C ASP A 63 -0.67 29.50 -31.63
N ALA A 64 -1.38 28.40 -31.91
CA ALA A 64 -2.36 28.36 -33.00
C ALA A 64 -3.47 29.40 -32.79
N ARG A 65 -3.99 29.56 -31.56
CA ARG A 65 -5.04 30.57 -31.30
C ARG A 65 -4.51 31.99 -31.46
N HIS A 66 -3.25 32.25 -31.07
CA HIS A 66 -2.62 33.55 -31.27
C HIS A 66 -2.43 33.86 -32.76
N LEU A 67 -2.03 32.87 -33.56
CA LEU A 67 -1.96 32.96 -35.02
C LEU A 67 -3.32 33.26 -35.65
N LEU A 68 -4.40 32.71 -35.09
CA LEU A 68 -5.79 32.96 -35.50
C LEU A 68 -6.37 34.27 -34.94
N GLY A 69 -5.60 35.04 -34.15
CA GLY A 69 -6.02 36.31 -33.57
C GLY A 69 -6.95 36.21 -32.37
N PHE A 70 -7.13 35.01 -31.80
CA PHE A 70 -7.92 34.83 -30.58
C PHE A 70 -7.15 35.34 -29.36
N PRO A 71 -7.78 36.14 -28.49
CA PRO A 71 -7.12 36.64 -27.28
C PRO A 71 -6.87 35.52 -26.27
N CYS A 72 -5.75 35.64 -25.55
CA CYS A 72 -5.50 34.93 -24.30
C CYS A 72 -5.97 35.78 -23.11
N HIS A 73 -6.35 35.13 -22.01
CA HIS A 73 -6.61 35.83 -20.74
C HIS A 73 -5.29 36.20 -20.08
#